data_AF-A0A1Z4IIA0-F1
#
_entry.id   AF-A0A1Z4IIA0-F1
#
_cell.length_a   1.000
_cell.length_b   1.000
_cell.length_c   1.000
_cell.angle_alpha   90.00
_cell.angle_beta   90.00
_cell.angle_gamma   90.00
#
_symmetry.space_group_name_H-M   'P 1'
#
loop_
_entity.id
_entity.type
_entity.pdbx_description
1 polymer ?
#
loop_
_entity_poly.entity_id
_entity_poly.type
_entity_poly.pdbx_seq_one_letter_code
_entity_poly.pdbx_strand_id
1 'polypeptide(L)'
;MMEQGNLSTDNFELWRSLRSAEMDFFSARWEFLSRSTDKQLTIKQALKSPSDRTTALRILLYLEVEERLSFFDQLVDLASVGHSDIELVREVILSLPKEFLLANIEKSAEPILNAADPYYQYEEYRRLLELYIEIDLELTRRLAVRASQSEDEDIREAGEDFLELLNND
;
A
#
# COMPACT_ATOMS: atom_id res chain seq x y z
N MET A 1 -18.40 -8.25 39.04
CA MET A 1 -17.21 -8.56 39.86
C MET A 1 -16.02 -8.08 39.06
N MET A 2 -15.58 -6.84 39.28
CA MET A 2 -14.43 -6.27 38.58
C MET A 2 -13.17 -6.72 39.32
N GLU A 3 -12.21 -7.31 38.62
CA GLU A 3 -10.90 -7.65 39.16
C GLU A 3 -10.22 -6.36 39.63
N GLN A 4 -10.26 -6.10 40.94
CA GLN A 4 -9.37 -5.14 41.57
C GLN A 4 -8.03 -5.84 41.83
N GLY A 5 -7.31 -6.15 40.74
CA GLY A 5 -5.90 -6.44 40.83
C GLY A 5 -5.16 -5.14 41.17
N ASN A 6 -4.34 -5.14 42.21
CA ASN A 6 -3.47 -4.02 42.56
C ASN A 6 -2.48 -3.78 41.41
N LEU A 7 -2.84 -2.94 40.44
CA LEU A 7 -1.92 -2.48 39.41
C LEU A 7 -0.82 -1.69 40.13
N SER A 8 0.44 -2.09 39.95
CA SER A 8 1.57 -1.36 40.51
C SER A 8 1.54 0.09 40.04
N THR A 9 2.01 1.02 40.87
CA THR A 9 2.15 2.44 40.52
C THR A 9 2.84 2.62 39.16
N ASP A 10 3.85 1.78 38.88
CA ASP A 10 4.61 1.72 37.64
C ASP A 10 3.72 1.45 36.40
N ASN A 11 2.72 0.57 36.49
CA ASN A 11 1.80 0.31 35.38
C ASN A 11 0.91 1.51 35.06
N PHE A 12 0.47 2.25 36.08
CA PHE A 12 -0.31 3.47 35.87
C PHE A 12 0.55 4.60 35.30
N GLU A 13 1.83 4.67 35.65
CA GLU A 13 2.77 5.63 35.07
C GLU A 13 3.06 5.32 33.60
N LEU A 14 3.32 4.05 33.26
CA LEU A 14 3.46 3.60 31.87
C LEU A 14 2.21 3.90 31.04
N TRP A 15 1.01 3.61 31.59
CA TRP A 15 -0.26 3.93 30.92
C TRP A 15 -0.44 5.43 30.68
N ARG A 16 -0.11 6.27 31.66
CA ARG A 16 -0.18 7.73 31.52
C ARG A 16 0.80 8.23 30.46
N SER A 17 2.02 7.69 30.43
CA SER A 17 3.03 8.02 29.43
C SER A 17 2.55 7.65 28.02
N LEU A 18 2.01 6.44 27.84
CA LEU A 18 1.43 6.00 26.57
C LEU A 18 0.32 6.94 26.10
N ARG A 19 -0.67 7.22 26.98
CA ARG A 19 -1.78 8.12 26.65
C ARG A 19 -1.28 9.52 26.28
N SER A 20 -0.26 10.04 26.98
CA SER A 20 0.32 11.34 26.65
C SER A 20 0.92 11.33 25.25
N ALA A 21 1.72 10.31 24.93
CA ALA A 21 2.34 10.17 23.61
C ALA A 21 1.28 10.02 22.50
N GLU A 22 0.18 9.31 22.74
CA GLU A 22 -0.95 9.24 21.82
C GLU A 22 -1.58 10.63 21.58
N MET A 23 -1.83 11.40 22.64
CA MET A 23 -2.38 12.75 22.53
C MET A 23 -1.46 13.69 21.74
N ASP A 24 -0.15 13.61 21.97
CA ASP A 24 0.85 14.37 21.23
C ASP A 24 0.85 13.99 19.74
N PHE A 25 0.80 12.68 19.44
CA PHE A 25 0.70 12.17 18.08
C PHE A 25 -0.58 12.64 17.37
N PHE A 26 -1.74 12.55 18.04
CA PHE A 26 -3.00 13.04 17.49
C PHE A 26 -2.95 14.54 17.20
N SER A 27 -2.36 15.32 18.11
CA SER A 27 -2.23 16.78 17.97
C SER A 27 -1.33 17.14 16.79
N ALA A 28 -0.16 16.50 16.67
CA ALA A 28 0.76 16.73 15.56
C ALA A 28 0.14 16.37 14.20
N ARG A 29 -0.57 15.23 14.13
CA ARG A 29 -1.29 14.83 12.92
C ARG A 29 -2.38 15.82 12.54
N TRP A 30 -3.20 16.22 13.50
CA TRP A 30 -4.25 17.20 13.26
C TRP A 30 -3.67 18.53 12.79
N GLU A 31 -2.58 19.00 13.39
CA GLU A 31 -1.88 20.21 12.99
C GLU A 31 -1.35 20.11 11.55
N PHE A 32 -0.70 19.01 11.19
CA PHE A 32 -0.24 18.78 9.82
C PHE A 32 -1.39 18.81 8.82
N LEU A 33 -2.48 18.08 9.09
CA LEU A 33 -3.62 17.98 8.18
C LEU A 33 -4.40 19.30 8.03
N SER A 34 -4.51 20.08 9.12
CA SER A 34 -5.33 21.30 9.15
C SER A 34 -4.57 22.58 8.78
N ARG A 35 -3.24 22.63 8.99
CA ARG A 35 -2.45 23.86 8.83
C ARG A 35 -1.42 23.80 7.71
N SER A 36 -1.10 22.63 7.16
CA SER A 36 -0.11 22.53 6.10
C SER A 36 -0.59 23.24 4.83
N THR A 37 0.24 24.15 4.32
CA THR A 37 -0.05 24.93 3.11
C THR A 37 0.15 24.12 1.83
N ASP A 38 0.96 23.05 1.88
CA ASP A 38 1.23 22.17 0.75
C ASP A 38 1.38 20.71 1.22
N LYS A 39 0.31 20.20 1.82
CA LYS A 39 0.27 18.83 2.33
C LYS A 39 0.50 17.79 1.23
N GLN A 40 -0.01 18.04 0.03
CA GLN A 40 0.11 17.11 -1.08
C GLN A 40 1.58 16.94 -1.51
N LEU A 41 2.31 18.04 -1.74
CA LEU A 41 3.72 17.94 -2.11
C LEU A 41 4.56 17.31 -1.00
N THR A 42 4.27 17.65 0.26
CA THR A 42 4.99 17.09 1.42
C THR A 42 4.81 15.58 1.50
N ILE A 43 3.58 15.08 1.36
CA ILE A 43 3.30 13.64 1.36
C ILE A 43 3.97 12.96 0.15
N LYS A 44 3.91 13.56 -1.05
CA LYS A 44 4.56 13.01 -2.26
C LYS A 44 6.06 12.84 -2.08
N GLN A 45 6.72 13.77 -1.41
CA GLN A 45 8.15 13.68 -1.09
C GLN A 45 8.42 12.63 -0.02
N ALA A 46 7.61 12.60 1.05
CA ALA A 46 7.76 11.64 2.14
C ALA A 46 7.60 10.18 1.66
N LEU A 47 6.71 9.90 0.70
CA LEU A 47 6.55 8.57 0.11
C LEU A 47 7.83 8.05 -0.59
N LYS A 48 8.70 8.94 -1.06
CA LYS A 48 9.99 8.58 -1.70
C LYS A 48 11.07 8.23 -0.69
N SER A 49 10.90 8.61 0.58
CA SER A 49 11.87 8.43 1.65
C SER A 49 11.48 7.23 2.52
N PRO A 50 12.27 6.14 2.57
CA PRO A 50 11.92 4.98 3.39
C PRO A 50 11.69 5.29 4.88
N SER A 51 12.38 6.29 5.45
CA SER A 51 12.18 6.67 6.85
C SER A 51 10.85 7.39 7.11
N ASP A 52 10.28 8.03 6.08
CA ASP A 52 9.06 8.83 6.21
C ASP A 52 7.84 8.14 5.61
N ARG A 53 8.05 7.14 4.74
CA ARG A 53 7.01 6.46 3.96
C ARG A 53 5.89 5.90 4.82
N THR A 54 6.22 5.16 5.88
CA THR A 54 5.20 4.59 6.79
C THR A 54 4.29 5.68 7.36
N THR A 55 4.85 6.83 7.77
CA THR A 55 4.08 7.97 8.28
C THR A 55 3.22 8.57 7.17
N ALA A 56 3.77 8.78 5.98
CA ALA A 56 3.05 9.32 4.84
C ALA A 56 1.84 8.44 4.45
N LEU A 57 2.03 7.12 4.36
CA LEU A 57 0.97 6.17 4.04
C LEU A 57 -0.14 6.17 5.10
N ARG A 58 0.22 6.18 6.39
CA ARG A 58 -0.76 6.31 7.48
C ARG A 58 -1.57 7.60 7.37
N ILE A 59 -0.94 8.70 6.96
CA ILE A 59 -1.62 9.98 6.76
C ILE A 59 -2.62 9.91 5.59
N LEU A 60 -2.29 9.20 4.50
CA LEU A 60 -3.19 9.06 3.35
C LEU A 60 -4.56 8.48 3.75
N LEU A 61 -4.61 7.56 4.71
CA LEU A 61 -5.85 6.96 5.22
C LEU A 61 -6.79 7.96 5.93
N TYR A 62 -6.28 9.13 6.33
CA TYR A 62 -7.08 10.22 6.92
C TYR A 62 -7.50 11.29 5.92
N LEU A 63 -7.00 11.23 4.68
CA LEU A 63 -7.42 12.15 3.62
C LEU A 63 -8.76 11.73 3.04
N GLU A 64 -9.48 12.69 2.48
CA GLU A 64 -10.65 12.42 1.64
C GLU A 64 -10.23 11.63 0.40
N VAL A 65 -11.17 10.85 -0.16
CA VAL A 65 -10.92 9.97 -1.29
C VAL A 65 -10.33 10.75 -2.47
N GLU A 66 -10.90 11.91 -2.79
CA GLU A 66 -10.47 12.75 -3.90
C GLU A 66 -9.01 13.20 -3.77
N GLU A 67 -8.55 13.46 -2.55
CA GLU A 67 -7.16 13.82 -2.29
C GLU A 67 -6.25 12.60 -2.43
N ARG A 68 -6.69 11.44 -1.93
CA ARG A 68 -5.94 10.17 -1.99
C ARG A 68 -5.71 9.70 -3.43
N LEU A 69 -6.69 9.92 -4.33
CA LEU A 69 -6.56 9.61 -5.76
C LEU A 69 -5.36 10.30 -6.42
N SER A 70 -4.94 11.47 -5.94
CA SER A 70 -3.79 12.21 -6.49
C SER A 70 -2.42 11.55 -6.26
N PHE A 71 -2.38 10.46 -5.48
CA PHE A 71 -1.21 9.66 -5.17
C PHE A 71 -1.23 8.29 -5.85
N PHE A 72 -2.30 7.97 -6.59
CA PHE A 72 -2.55 6.62 -7.11
C PHE A 72 -1.35 6.04 -7.86
N ASP A 73 -0.82 6.75 -8.85
CA ASP A 73 0.33 6.25 -9.64
C ASP A 73 1.58 5.99 -8.78
N GLN A 74 1.82 6.83 -7.77
CA GLN A 74 2.95 6.64 -6.85
C GLN A 74 2.74 5.45 -5.91
N LEU A 75 1.48 5.17 -5.55
CA LEU A 75 1.14 4.00 -4.75
C LEU A 75 1.28 2.71 -5.56
N VAL A 76 0.88 2.71 -6.83
CA VAL A 76 1.04 1.56 -7.73
C VAL A 76 2.52 1.24 -7.96
N ASP A 77 3.35 2.27 -8.15
CA ASP A 77 4.82 2.15 -8.21
C ASP A 77 5.42 1.57 -6.92
N LEU A 78 4.96 2.01 -5.75
CA LEU A 78 5.39 1.41 -4.48
C LEU A 78 4.87 -0.03 -4.30
N ALA A 79 3.70 -0.34 -4.84
CA ALA A 79 3.09 -1.67 -4.73
C ALA A 79 3.74 -2.69 -5.67
N SER A 80 4.56 -2.28 -6.63
CA SER A 80 5.23 -3.17 -7.58
C SER A 80 6.56 -3.71 -7.09
N VAL A 81 7.04 -3.34 -5.90
CA VAL A 81 8.33 -3.82 -5.37
C VAL A 81 8.21 -4.30 -3.92
N GLY A 82 9.06 -5.25 -3.52
CA GLY A 82 9.11 -5.75 -2.16
C GLY A 82 9.75 -4.77 -1.19
N HIS A 83 9.03 -4.39 -0.14
CA HIS A 83 9.56 -3.59 0.97
C HIS A 83 8.71 -3.70 2.24
N SER A 84 9.22 -3.21 3.37
CA SER A 84 8.56 -3.31 4.69
C SER A 84 7.17 -2.67 4.79
N ASP A 85 6.85 -1.70 3.92
CA ASP A 85 5.57 -0.99 3.92
C ASP A 85 4.53 -1.56 2.94
N ILE A 86 4.79 -2.71 2.29
CA ILE A 86 3.99 -3.18 1.15
C ILE A 86 2.52 -3.38 1.51
N GLU A 87 2.24 -4.00 2.65
CA GLU A 87 0.88 -4.21 3.16
C GLU A 87 0.13 -2.89 3.36
N LEU A 88 0.81 -1.87 3.89
CA LEU A 88 0.21 -0.56 4.12
C LEU A 88 -0.01 0.20 2.80
N VAL A 89 0.87 0.03 1.80
CA VAL A 89 0.63 0.55 0.45
C VAL A 89 -0.63 -0.07 -0.15
N ARG A 90 -0.78 -1.41 -0.05
CA ARG A 90 -1.96 -2.12 -0.53
C ARG A 90 -3.22 -1.68 0.20
N GLU A 91 -3.17 -1.54 1.52
CA GLU A 91 -4.28 -1.01 2.32
C GLU A 91 -4.74 0.36 1.80
N VAL A 92 -3.80 1.28 1.51
CA VAL A 92 -4.14 2.59 0.95
C VAL A 92 -4.74 2.47 -0.45
N ILE A 93 -4.22 1.60 -1.32
CA ILE A 93 -4.80 1.36 -2.66
C ILE A 93 -6.22 0.80 -2.54
N LEU A 94 -6.41 -0.24 -1.74
CA LEU A 94 -7.69 -0.95 -1.56
C LEU A 94 -8.75 -0.10 -0.86
N SER A 95 -8.34 0.97 -0.19
CA SER A 95 -9.26 1.95 0.39
C SER A 95 -9.89 2.91 -0.64
N LEU A 96 -9.45 2.88 -1.90
CA LEU A 96 -10.02 3.66 -3.00
C LEU A 96 -11.29 2.98 -3.56
N PRO A 97 -12.18 3.74 -4.25
CA PRO A 97 -13.38 3.15 -4.86
C PRO A 97 -13.03 2.03 -5.84
N LYS A 98 -13.71 0.88 -5.72
CA LYS A 98 -13.43 -0.30 -6.55
C LYS A 98 -13.54 0.00 -8.05
N GLU A 99 -14.53 0.79 -8.44
CA GLU A 99 -14.76 1.20 -9.83
C GLU A 99 -13.59 2.03 -10.38
N PHE A 100 -12.99 2.87 -9.53
CA PHE A 100 -11.81 3.63 -9.90
C PHE A 100 -10.61 2.68 -10.11
N LEU A 101 -10.39 1.74 -9.19
CA LEU A 101 -9.29 0.77 -9.30
C LEU A 101 -9.39 -0.02 -10.60
N LEU A 102 -10.55 -0.62 -10.88
CA LEU A 102 -10.81 -1.40 -12.10
C LEU A 102 -10.58 -0.59 -13.39
N ALA A 103 -10.88 0.71 -13.38
CA ALA A 103 -10.73 1.56 -14.55
C ALA A 103 -9.29 2.09 -14.78
N ASN A 104 -8.43 2.09 -13.75
CA ASN A 104 -7.16 2.83 -13.81
C ASN A 104 -5.92 1.99 -13.49
N ILE A 105 -6.05 0.87 -12.77
CA ILE A 105 -4.88 0.12 -12.26
C ILE A 105 -3.99 -0.41 -13.38
N GLU A 106 -4.56 -1.01 -14.44
CA GLU A 106 -3.78 -1.52 -15.57
C GLU A 106 -3.04 -0.38 -16.29
N LYS A 107 -3.67 0.78 -16.44
CA LYS A 107 -3.04 1.96 -17.05
C LYS A 107 -1.86 2.47 -16.23
N SER A 108 -1.98 2.44 -14.90
CA SER A 108 -0.93 2.88 -13.98
C SER A 108 0.22 1.88 -13.89
N ALA A 109 -0.08 0.58 -13.99
CA ALA A 109 0.90 -0.50 -13.98
C ALA A 109 1.67 -0.65 -15.31
N GLU A 110 1.08 -0.28 -16.45
CA GLU A 110 1.68 -0.52 -17.76
C GLU A 110 3.10 0.09 -17.95
N PRO A 111 3.41 1.31 -17.48
CA PRO A 111 4.77 1.85 -17.56
C PRO A 111 5.78 1.07 -16.70
N ILE A 112 5.33 0.48 -15.59
CA ILE A 112 6.16 -0.33 -14.68
C ILE A 112 6.50 -1.65 -15.36
N LEU A 113 5.48 -2.35 -15.89
CA LEU A 113 5.61 -3.64 -16.57
C LEU A 113 6.38 -3.57 -17.91
N ASN A 114 6.58 -2.37 -18.47
CA ASN A 114 7.36 -2.14 -19.69
C ASN A 114 8.67 -1.38 -19.43
N ALA A 115 9.07 -1.22 -18.15
CA ALA A 115 10.31 -0.52 -17.83
C ALA A 115 11.51 -1.22 -18.49
N ALA A 116 12.49 -0.42 -18.93
CA ALA A 116 13.51 -0.88 -19.86
C ALA A 116 14.54 -1.87 -19.29
N ASP A 117 14.52 -2.18 -17.99
CA ASP A 117 15.46 -3.11 -17.36
C ASP A 117 14.83 -4.51 -17.28
N PRO A 118 15.24 -5.48 -18.13
CA PRO A 118 14.67 -6.81 -18.16
C PRO A 118 15.10 -7.68 -17.00
N TYR A 119 16.22 -7.35 -16.32
CA TYR A 119 16.83 -8.24 -15.34
C TYR A 119 16.12 -8.30 -13.99
N TYR A 120 15.14 -7.41 -13.76
CA TYR A 120 14.44 -7.32 -12.48
C TYR A 120 12.90 -7.32 -12.59
N GLN A 121 12.34 -7.38 -13.81
CA GLN A 121 10.90 -7.22 -14.06
C GLN A 121 9.99 -8.28 -13.43
N TYR A 122 10.54 -9.44 -13.05
CA TYR A 122 9.74 -10.51 -12.45
C TYR A 122 9.11 -10.10 -11.12
N GLU A 123 9.80 -9.25 -10.33
CA GLU A 123 9.30 -8.81 -9.04
C GLU A 123 8.05 -7.95 -9.24
N GLU A 124 8.05 -7.03 -10.19
CA GLU A 124 6.92 -6.16 -10.51
C GLU A 124 5.71 -6.96 -10.96
N TYR A 125 5.89 -7.98 -11.82
CA TYR A 125 4.81 -8.87 -12.21
C TYR A 125 4.21 -9.60 -11.00
N ARG A 126 5.05 -10.22 -10.16
CA ARG A 126 4.58 -10.96 -8.96
C ARG A 126 3.84 -10.03 -7.99
N ARG A 127 4.40 -8.86 -7.70
CA ARG A 127 3.83 -7.91 -6.73
C ARG A 127 2.52 -7.30 -7.20
N LEU A 128 2.39 -7.03 -8.50
CA LEU A 128 1.14 -6.57 -9.10
C LEU A 128 0.09 -7.69 -9.16
N LEU A 129 0.47 -8.94 -9.42
CA LEU A 129 -0.46 -10.09 -9.33
C LEU A 129 -1.03 -10.27 -7.92
N GLU A 130 -0.17 -10.17 -6.91
CA GLU A 130 -0.57 -10.19 -5.49
C GLU A 130 -1.52 -9.03 -5.14
N LEU A 131 -1.30 -7.83 -5.67
CA LEU A 131 -2.25 -6.73 -5.49
C LEU A 131 -3.56 -6.98 -6.25
N TYR A 132 -3.49 -7.47 -7.49
CA TYR A 132 -4.65 -7.63 -8.37
C TYR A 132 -5.64 -8.64 -7.80
N ILE A 133 -5.15 -9.73 -7.17
CA ILE A 133 -6.03 -10.74 -6.56
C ILE A 133 -6.85 -10.19 -5.39
N GLU A 134 -6.33 -9.19 -4.68
CA GLU A 134 -7.06 -8.47 -3.64
C GLU A 134 -8.12 -7.50 -4.21
N ILE A 135 -7.96 -7.07 -5.46
CA ILE A 135 -8.89 -6.15 -6.14
C ILE A 135 -10.01 -6.91 -6.87
N ASP A 136 -9.62 -7.80 -7.79
CA ASP A 136 -10.52 -8.49 -8.72
C ASP A 136 -9.87 -9.68 -9.44
N LEU A 137 -10.54 -10.83 -9.43
CA LEU A 137 -10.02 -12.07 -10.02
C LEU A 137 -9.84 -12.01 -11.54
N GLU A 138 -10.68 -11.25 -12.25
CA GLU A 138 -10.59 -11.16 -13.71
C GLU A 138 -9.44 -10.22 -14.13
N LEU A 139 -9.21 -9.16 -13.35
CA LEU A 139 -7.99 -8.36 -13.46
C LEU A 139 -6.73 -9.20 -13.25
N THR A 140 -6.69 -10.03 -12.20
CA THR A 140 -5.57 -10.96 -11.94
C THR A 140 -5.38 -11.92 -13.09
N ARG A 141 -6.45 -12.52 -13.59
CA ARG A 141 -6.40 -13.48 -14.70
C ARG A 141 -5.77 -12.88 -15.95
N ARG A 142 -6.12 -11.63 -16.32
CA ARG A 142 -5.52 -10.96 -17.49
C ARG A 142 -4.02 -10.79 -17.36
N LEU A 143 -3.54 -10.32 -16.19
CA LEU A 143 -2.11 -10.16 -15.96
C LEU A 143 -1.40 -11.51 -15.91
N ALA A 144 -2.00 -12.53 -15.29
CA ALA A 144 -1.42 -13.87 -15.18
C ALA A 144 -1.28 -14.54 -16.56
N VAL A 145 -2.28 -14.42 -17.44
CA VAL A 145 -2.20 -14.88 -18.83
C VAL A 145 -1.11 -14.16 -19.62
N ARG A 146 -0.94 -12.84 -19.42
CA ARG A 146 0.15 -12.08 -20.05
C ARG A 146 1.50 -12.58 -19.55
N ALA A 147 1.66 -12.74 -18.24
CA ALA A 147 2.89 -13.17 -17.60
C ALA A 147 3.29 -14.59 -18.05
N SER A 148 2.35 -15.53 -18.13
CA SER A 148 2.59 -16.91 -18.56
C SER A 148 3.05 -17.04 -20.03
N GLN A 149 2.94 -15.97 -20.81
CA GLN A 149 3.42 -15.90 -22.21
C GLN A 149 4.78 -15.22 -22.34
N SER A 150 5.39 -14.80 -21.23
CA SER A 150 6.71 -14.16 -21.22
C SER A 150 7.81 -15.14 -21.65
N GLU A 151 8.82 -14.61 -22.36
CA GLU A 151 10.06 -15.35 -22.64
C GLU A 151 10.91 -15.51 -21.37
N ASP A 152 10.79 -14.56 -20.44
CA ASP A 152 11.42 -14.60 -19.12
C ASP A 152 10.80 -15.70 -18.25
N GLU A 153 11.66 -16.55 -17.68
CA GLU A 153 11.25 -17.73 -16.90
C GLU A 153 10.56 -17.35 -15.59
N ASP A 154 11.08 -16.36 -14.86
CA ASP A 154 10.56 -15.95 -13.55
C ASP A 154 9.20 -15.24 -13.70
N ILE A 155 9.04 -14.40 -14.74
CA ILE A 155 7.74 -13.79 -15.08
C ILE A 155 6.72 -14.88 -15.46
N ARG A 156 7.15 -15.85 -16.27
CA ARG A 156 6.27 -16.95 -16.71
C ARG A 156 5.81 -17.81 -15.54
N GLU A 157 6.72 -18.18 -14.64
CA GLU A 157 6.41 -18.90 -13.39
C GLU A 157 5.40 -18.12 -12.55
N ALA A 158 5.59 -16.82 -12.36
CA ALA A 158 4.62 -16.00 -11.62
C ALA A 158 3.23 -16.00 -12.26
N GLY A 159 3.15 -15.97 -13.60
CA GLY A 159 1.89 -16.10 -14.32
C GLY A 159 1.21 -17.46 -14.12
N GLU A 160 1.98 -18.55 -14.26
CA GLU A 160 1.49 -19.93 -14.11
C GLU A 160 0.99 -20.21 -12.69
N ASP A 161 1.73 -19.78 -11.66
CA ASP A 161 1.35 -19.90 -10.24
C ASP A 161 -0.03 -19.28 -9.97
N PHE A 162 -0.26 -18.07 -10.47
CA PHE A 162 -1.53 -17.38 -10.25
C PHE A 162 -2.67 -17.96 -11.09
N LEU A 163 -2.39 -18.49 -12.29
CA LEU A 163 -3.39 -19.23 -13.05
C LEU A 163 -3.79 -20.53 -12.33
N GLU A 164 -2.83 -21.26 -11.75
CA GLU A 164 -3.13 -22.45 -10.94
C GLU A 164 -3.96 -22.07 -9.71
N LEU A 165 -3.59 -21.02 -8.99
CA LEU A 165 -4.34 -20.51 -7.84
C LEU A 165 -5.80 -20.19 -8.22
N LEU A 166 -6.02 -19.43 -9.31
CA LEU A 166 -7.35 -19.01 -9.77
C LEU A 166 -8.23 -20.17 -10.29
N ASN A 167 -7.65 -21.31 -10.63
CA ASN A 167 -8.38 -22.50 -11.08
C ASN A 167 -8.75 -23.44 -9.93
N ASN A 168 -8.15 -23.25 -8.76
CA ASN A 168 -8.35 -24.07 -7.56
C ASN A 168 -9.33 -23.44 -6.53
N ASP A 169 -9.74 -22.19 -6.75
CA ASP A 169 -10.77 -21.45 -5.98
C ASP A 169 -12.19 -21.63 -6.56
#